data_AF-A0A437C874-F1
#
_entry.id   AF-A0A437C874-F1
#
_cell.length_a   1.000
_cell.length_b   1.000
_cell.length_c   1.000
_cell.angle_alpha   90.00
_cell.angle_beta   90.00
_cell.angle_gamma   90.00
#
_symmetry.space_group_name_H-M   'P 1'
#
loop_
_entity.id
_entity.type
_entity.pdbx_description
1 polymer ?
#
loop_
_entity_poly.entity_id
_entity_poly.type
_entity_poly.pdbx_seq_one_letter_code
_entity_poly.pdbx_strand_id
1 'polypeptide(L)'
;MSSFQAHPLELSEKNFALNQDKMNFSTLRNIQGLHAPLKLQMEYRAARQIQRLPFLQSSNLALDTLRGSDDTVGFEDILSDPAQSELMGEPHMMVEYKLGLL
;
A
#
# COMPACT_ATOMS: atom_id res chain seq x y z
N MET A 1 -13.78 -33.64 14.54
CA MET A 1 -13.46 -32.65 13.49
C MET A 1 -11.95 -32.47 13.50
N SER A 2 -11.26 -33.05 12.53
CA SER A 2 -9.80 -32.95 12.38
C SER A 2 -9.41 -31.48 12.14
N SER A 3 -8.58 -30.93 13.02
CA SER A 3 -7.93 -29.64 12.81
C SER A 3 -7.16 -29.70 11.49
N PHE A 4 -7.57 -28.93 10.48
CA PHE A 4 -6.75 -28.73 9.29
C PHE A 4 -5.41 -28.16 9.76
N GLN A 5 -4.35 -28.96 9.61
CA GLN A 5 -2.99 -28.49 9.86
C GLN A 5 -2.75 -27.33 8.89
N ALA A 6 -2.48 -26.14 9.44
CA ALA A 6 -2.16 -24.94 8.66
C ALA A 6 -1.07 -25.30 7.65
N HIS A 7 -1.20 -24.81 6.42
CA HIS A 7 -0.26 -25.15 5.36
C HIS A 7 1.14 -24.67 5.78
N PRO A 8 2.21 -25.47 5.64
CA PRO A 8 3.53 -25.11 6.14
C PRO A 8 4.06 -23.78 5.58
N LEU A 9 3.63 -23.42 4.37
CA LEU A 9 3.98 -22.15 3.72
C LEU A 9 3.10 -20.96 4.15
N GLU A 10 1.94 -21.20 4.76
CA GLU A 10 0.98 -20.15 5.11
C GLU A 10 1.60 -19.10 6.03
N LEU A 11 2.36 -19.55 7.04
CA LEU A 11 3.04 -18.65 7.96
C LEU A 11 4.19 -17.89 7.25
N SER A 12 4.85 -18.52 6.29
CA SER A 12 5.91 -17.89 5.51
C SER A 12 5.35 -16.76 4.65
N GLU A 13 4.32 -17.03 3.85
CA GLU A 13 3.67 -16.05 2.97
C GLU A 13 3.10 -14.88 3.78
N LYS A 14 2.42 -15.16 4.91
CA LYS A 14 1.89 -14.11 5.80
C LYS A 14 2.97 -13.15 6.32
N ASN A 15 4.20 -13.61 6.48
CA ASN A 15 5.31 -12.81 6.99
C ASN A 15 6.28 -12.35 5.90
N PHE A 16 6.08 -12.74 4.64
CA PHE A 16 7.03 -12.52 3.56
C PHE A 16 7.37 -11.04 3.40
N ALA A 17 6.36 -10.19 3.20
CA ALA A 17 6.54 -8.75 3.03
C ALA A 17 7.23 -8.09 4.25
N LEU A 18 6.81 -8.45 5.47
CA LEU A 18 7.42 -7.91 6.69
C LEU A 18 8.88 -8.32 6.85
N ASN A 19 9.22 -9.55 6.48
CA ASN A 19 10.59 -10.05 6.53
C ASN A 19 11.46 -9.38 5.47
N GLN A 20 10.92 -9.18 4.27
CA GLN A 20 11.61 -8.46 3.19
C GLN A 20 11.91 -7.01 3.61
N ASP A 21 10.92 -6.29 4.16
CA ASP A 21 11.09 -4.93 4.66
C ASP A 21 12.19 -4.86 5.73
N LYS A 22 12.17 -5.79 6.71
CA LYS A 22 13.20 -5.85 7.76
C LYS A 22 14.59 -6.05 7.18
N MET A 23 14.74 -6.95 6.21
CA MET A 23 16.02 -7.18 5.53
C MET A 23 16.47 -5.94 4.77
N ASN A 24 15.58 -5.30 4.00
CA ASN A 24 15.88 -4.10 3.24
C ASN A 24 16.33 -2.94 4.14
N PHE A 25 15.63 -2.69 5.25
CA PHE A 25 15.99 -1.63 6.20
C PHE A 25 17.32 -1.92 6.92
N SER A 26 17.61 -3.19 7.24
CA SER A 26 18.89 -3.59 7.81
C SER A 26 20.04 -3.34 6.82
N THR A 27 19.87 -3.76 5.56
CA THR A 27 20.83 -3.52 4.49
C THR A 27 21.06 -2.03 4.25
N LEU A 28 19.99 -1.24 4.16
CA LEU A 28 20.06 0.21 3.97
C LEU A 28 20.82 0.89 5.11
N ARG A 29 20.57 0.47 6.36
CA ARG A 29 21.32 0.93 7.53
C ARG A 29 22.80 0.59 7.44
N ASN A 30 23.15 -0.60 6.97
CA ASN A 30 24.54 -1.04 6.89
C ASN A 30 25.33 -0.29 5.81
N ILE A 31 24.68 0.06 4.69
CA ILE A 31 25.32 0.75 3.56
C ILE A 31 25.42 2.25 3.82
N GLN A 32 24.33 2.88 4.28
CA GLN A 32 24.21 4.35 4.34
C GLN A 32 24.18 4.89 5.78
N GLY A 33 24.10 4.03 6.79
CA GLY A 33 23.97 4.42 8.19
C GLY A 33 22.52 4.60 8.64
N LEU A 34 22.31 4.97 9.90
CA LEU A 34 20.99 5.02 10.55
C LEU A 34 20.03 6.07 9.97
N HIS A 35 20.55 7.14 9.38
CA HIS A 35 19.71 8.23 8.86
C HIS A 35 18.87 7.80 7.65
N ALA A 36 19.38 6.89 6.82
CA ALA A 36 18.70 6.42 5.62
C ALA A 36 17.39 5.65 5.89
N PRO A 37 17.35 4.60 6.73
CA PRO A 37 16.10 3.92 7.05
C PRO A 37 15.10 4.83 7.78
N LEU A 38 15.57 5.77 8.63
CA LEU A 38 14.70 6.73 9.29
C LEU A 38 14.04 7.69 8.30
N LYS A 39 14.82 8.23 7.35
CA LYS A 39 14.29 9.09 6.28
C LYS A 39 13.25 8.35 5.45
N LEU A 40 13.54 7.12 5.02
CA LEU A 40 12.60 6.32 4.22
C LEU A 40 11.32 5.99 5.00
N GLN A 41 11.41 5.69 6.30
CA GLN A 41 10.21 5.50 7.14
C GLN A 41 9.36 6.78 7.26
N MET A 42 10.01 7.95 7.32
CA MET A 42 9.30 9.24 7.32
C MET A 42 8.59 9.47 5.98
N GLU A 43 9.25 9.16 4.86
CA GLU A 43 8.66 9.25 3.52
C GLU A 43 7.46 8.30 3.36
N TYR A 44 7.56 7.06 3.85
CA TYR A 44 6.42 6.12 3.88
C TYR A 44 5.23 6.68 4.65
N ARG A 45 5.46 7.33 5.81
CA ARG A 45 4.39 7.94 6.59
C ARG A 45 3.74 9.10 5.86
N ALA A 46 4.55 9.95 5.21
CA ALA A 46 4.04 11.05 4.42
C ALA A 46 3.21 10.56 3.23
N ALA A 47 3.72 9.56 2.49
CA ALA A 47 3.02 8.98 1.34
C ALA A 47 1.65 8.39 1.70
N ARG A 48 1.52 7.76 2.88
CA ARG A 48 0.22 7.21 3.36
C ARG A 48 -0.80 8.27 3.73
N GLN A 49 -0.38 9.50 4.02
CA GLN A 49 -1.28 10.58 4.40
C GLN A 49 -1.86 11.33 3.19
N ILE A 50 -1.25 11.17 2.01
CA ILE A 50 -1.72 11.83 0.79
C ILE A 50 -3.05 11.20 0.39
N GLN A 51 -4.10 12.01 0.34
CA GLN A 51 -5.42 11.64 -0.15
C GLN A 51 -5.63 12.29 -1.53
N ARG A 52 -6.30 11.57 -2.43
CA ARG A 52 -6.71 12.12 -3.73
C ARG A 52 -8.04 12.87 -3.57
N LEU A 53 -8.43 13.56 -4.62
CA LEU A 53 -9.74 14.21 -4.69
C LEU A 53 -10.86 13.17 -4.52
N PRO A 54 -12.03 13.54 -3.96
CA PRO A 54 -13.09 12.58 -3.58
C PRO A 54 -13.62 11.69 -4.70
N PHE A 55 -13.47 12.14 -5.95
CA PHE A 55 -13.88 11.41 -7.15
C PHE A 55 -12.78 10.52 -7.74
N LEU A 56 -11.54 10.64 -7.24
CA LEU A 56 -10.42 9.78 -7.63
C LEU A 56 -10.19 8.74 -6.53
N GLN A 57 -10.16 7.47 -6.94
CA GLN A 57 -9.81 6.40 -6.04
C GLN A 57 -8.39 6.61 -5.49
N SER A 58 -8.26 6.54 -4.16
CA SER A 58 -6.96 6.56 -3.50
C SER A 58 -6.25 5.24 -3.78
N SER A 59 -5.03 5.31 -4.30
CA SER A 59 -4.13 4.17 -4.45
C SER A 59 -2.85 4.43 -3.66
N ASN A 60 -2.13 3.37 -3.31
CA ASN A 60 -0.84 3.47 -2.62
C ASN A 60 0.33 3.75 -3.56
N LEU A 61 0.10 4.23 -4.79
CA LEU A 61 1.11 4.37 -5.84
C LEU A 61 2.42 5.03 -5.35
N ALA A 62 2.32 6.16 -4.65
CA ALA A 62 3.52 6.84 -4.14
C ALA A 62 4.28 6.00 -3.12
N LEU A 63 3.58 5.24 -2.28
CA LEU A 63 4.18 4.31 -1.33
C LEU A 63 4.77 3.10 -2.04
N ASP A 64 4.12 2.59 -3.08
CA ASP A 64 4.57 1.44 -3.86
C ASP A 64 5.86 1.77 -4.63
N THR A 65 5.96 2.97 -5.21
CA THR A 65 7.22 3.47 -5.81
C THR A 65 8.34 3.59 -4.78
N LEU A 66 8.06 4.09 -3.57
CA LEU A 66 9.09 4.16 -2.51
C LEU A 66 9.49 2.76 -1.98
N ARG A 67 8.65 1.74 -2.18
CA ARG A 67 8.96 0.33 -1.87
C ARG A 67 9.61 -0.39 -3.05
N GLY A 68 9.54 0.15 -4.26
CA GLY A 68 9.98 -0.50 -5.49
C GLY A 68 9.08 -1.68 -5.88
N SER A 69 7.80 -1.65 -5.49
CA SER A 69 6.81 -2.67 -5.85
C SER A 69 5.88 -2.22 -6.98
N ASP A 70 6.10 -1.05 -7.55
CA ASP A 70 5.32 -0.49 -8.67
C ASP A 70 5.56 -1.22 -10.00
N ASP A 71 6.65 -1.96 -10.12
CA ASP A 71 6.97 -2.80 -11.30
C ASP A 71 6.45 -4.24 -11.17
N THR A 72 5.78 -4.59 -10.05
CA THR A 72 5.30 -5.95 -9.78
C THR A 72 3.78 -6.02 -9.79
N VAL A 73 3.22 -7.10 -10.36
CA VAL A 73 1.77 -7.35 -10.39
C VAL A 73 1.45 -8.47 -9.39
N GLY A 74 0.63 -8.14 -8.40
CA GLY A 74 0.12 -9.05 -7.39
C GLY A 74 -1.18 -9.75 -7.78
N PHE A 75 -1.69 -10.59 -6.89
CA PHE A 75 -2.99 -11.24 -7.08
C PHE A 75 -4.14 -10.23 -6.95
N GLU A 76 -3.99 -9.29 -6.02
CA GLU A 76 -4.90 -8.19 -5.75
C GLU A 76 -5.15 -7.29 -6.95
N ASP A 77 -4.19 -7.14 -7.86
CA ASP A 77 -4.29 -6.26 -9.04
C ASP A 77 -5.20 -6.83 -10.14
N ILE A 78 -5.39 -8.16 -10.15
CA ILE A 78 -6.20 -8.86 -11.16
C ILE A 78 -7.68 -8.87 -10.78
N LEU A 79 -7.97 -8.78 -9.47
CA LEU A 79 -9.33 -8.75 -8.98
C LEU A 79 -9.88 -7.33 -9.17
N SER A 80 -10.70 -7.13 -10.20
CA SER A 80 -11.40 -5.87 -10.46
C SER A 80 -12.20 -5.44 -9.23
N ASP A 81 -11.60 -4.61 -8.37
CA ASP A 81 -12.25 -4.08 -7.18
C ASP A 81 -13.42 -3.18 -7.62
N PRO A 82 -14.67 -3.47 -7.19
CA PRO A 82 -15.82 -2.63 -7.49
C PRO A 82 -15.64 -1.17 -7.04
N ALA A 83 -14.79 -0.91 -6.04
CA ALA A 83 -14.43 0.45 -5.64
C ALA A 83 -13.57 1.16 -6.72
N GLN A 84 -12.82 0.43 -7.54
CA GLN A 84 -12.01 0.95 -8.67
C GLN A 84 -12.81 1.07 -9.98
N SER A 85 -14.14 1.18 -9.90
CA SER A 85 -14.98 1.32 -11.09
C SER A 85 -14.61 2.55 -11.92
N GLU A 86 -14.45 2.38 -13.23
CA GLU A 86 -14.19 3.48 -14.19
C GLU A 86 -15.35 4.47 -14.31
N LEU A 87 -16.52 4.14 -13.74
CA LEU A 87 -17.69 5.02 -13.67
C LEU A 87 -17.46 6.12 -12.62
N MET A 88 -16.83 7.22 -13.05
CA MET A 88 -16.63 8.40 -12.21
C MET A 88 -17.93 9.20 -12.08
N GLY A 89 -18.34 9.47 -10.84
CA GLY A 89 -19.45 10.38 -10.55
C GLY A 89 -19.12 11.83 -10.93
N GLU A 90 -20.14 12.69 -10.97
CA GLU A 90 -19.95 14.12 -11.26
C GLU A 90 -19.03 14.75 -10.18
N PRO A 91 -17.87 15.34 -10.58
CA PRO A 91 -16.85 15.77 -9.62
C PRO A 91 -17.33 16.80 -8.60
N HIS A 92 -18.22 17.71 -8.99
CA HIS A 92 -18.72 18.77 -8.11
C HIS A 92 -19.56 18.18 -6.97
N MET A 93 -20.55 17.34 -7.28
CA MET A 93 -21.40 16.67 -6.30
C MET A 93 -20.61 15.81 -5.32
N MET A 94 -19.59 15.06 -5.81
CA MET A 94 -18.77 14.22 -4.93
C MET A 94 -17.94 15.05 -3.95
N VAL A 95 -17.46 16.23 -4.36
CA VAL A 95 -16.74 17.16 -3.47
C VAL A 95 -17.69 17.79 -2.46
N GLU A 96 -18.86 18.28 -2.90
CA GLU A 96 -19.86 18.88 -2.02
C GLU A 96 -20.35 17.89 -0.95
N TYR A 97 -20.63 16.64 -1.32
CA TYR A 97 -20.98 15.58 -0.38
C TYR A 97 -19.85 15.30 0.63
N LYS A 98 -18.59 15.26 0.18
CA LYS A 98 -17.43 15.04 1.08
C LYS A 98 -17.23 16.21 2.06
N LEU A 99 -17.57 17.43 1.64
CA LEU A 99 -17.50 18.65 2.47
C LEU A 99 -18.75 18.87 3.33
N GLY A 100 -19.82 18.09 3.15
CA GLY A 100 -21.07 18.21 3.88
C GLY A 100 -21.95 19.38 3.43
N LEU A 101 -21.87 19.76 2.15
CA LEU A 101 -22.63 20.87 1.55
C LEU A 101 -23.92 20.41 0.83
N LEU A 102 -24.08 19.10 0.64
CA LEU A 102 -25.28 18.39 0.15
C LEU A 102 -25.73 17.38 1.20
#